data_AF-A0AAJ4SFH8-F1
#
_entry.id   AF-A0AAJ4SFH8-F1
#
_cell.length_a   1.000
_cell.length_b   1.000
_cell.length_c   1.000
_cell.angle_alpha   90.00
_cell.angle_beta   90.00
_cell.angle_gamma   90.00
#
_symmetry.space_group_name_H-M   'P 1'
#
loop_
_entity.id
_entity.type
_entity.pdbx_description
1 polymer ?
#
loop_
_entity_poly.entity_id
_entity_poly.type
_entity_poly.pdbx_seq_one_letter_code
_entity_poly.pdbx_strand_id
1 'polypeptide(L)' 'KEQAQLIIATDPDADRIGIVERYEDGTTRYFNGNEIGLLLIKLRHAQLTNDAHKYMIKSVVTGALSEKLAQSLNIEV' A
#
# COMPACT_ATOMS: atom_id res chain seq x y z
N LYS A 1 19.02 16.31 -10.38
CA LYS A 1 17.86 15.39 -10.20
C LYS A 1 18.30 13.92 -10.28
N GLU A 2 19.53 13.56 -9.88
CA GLU A 2 20.14 12.30 -10.31
C GLU A 2 20.24 11.21 -9.23
N GLN A 3 19.70 11.44 -8.03
CA GLN A 3 19.76 10.46 -6.93
C GLN A 3 18.50 10.51 -6.06
N ALA A 4 17.34 10.19 -6.64
CA ALA A 4 16.10 10.07 -5.86
C ALA A 4 16.17 8.83 -4.95
N GLN A 5 15.91 9.00 -3.65
CA GLN A 5 15.77 7.89 -2.69
C GLN A 5 14.43 7.17 -2.83
N LEU A 6 13.37 7.91 -3.17
CA LEU A 6 12.03 7.38 -3.43
C LEU A 6 11.60 7.78 -4.84
N ILE A 7 11.17 6.80 -5.61
CA ILE A 7 10.61 6.97 -6.95
C ILE A 7 9.16 6.51 -6.89
N ILE A 8 8.26 7.39 -7.30
CA ILE A 8 6.85 7.08 -7.49
C ILE A 8 6.55 7.32 -8.96
N ALA A 9 6.00 6.30 -9.62
CA ALA A 9 5.61 6.34 -11.01
C ALA A 9 4.14 5.97 -11.14
N THR A 10 3.53 6.45 -12.22
CA THR A 10 2.16 6.13 -12.59
C THR A 10 2.12 5.89 -14.09
N ASP A 11 1.09 5.20 -14.55
CA ASP A 11 0.84 4.96 -15.96
C ASP A 11 0.08 6.14 -16.61
N PRO A 12 -0.09 6.18 -17.95
CA PRO A 12 -0.59 7.36 -18.66
C PRO A 12 -1.99 7.87 -18.25
N ASP A 13 -2.86 6.99 -17.78
CA ASP A 13 -4.21 7.27 -17.27
C ASP A 13 -4.27 7.46 -15.75
N ALA A 14 -3.12 7.33 -15.07
CA ALA A 14 -2.91 7.64 -13.66
C ALA A 14 -3.74 6.80 -12.67
N ASP A 15 -4.12 5.58 -13.04
CA ASP A 15 -4.92 4.69 -12.19
C ASP A 15 -4.07 3.62 -11.47
N ARG A 16 -2.80 3.43 -11.88
CA ARG A 16 -1.83 2.54 -11.22
C ARG A 16 -0.66 3.34 -10.65
N ILE A 17 -0.09 2.80 -9.57
CA ILE A 17 1.07 3.37 -8.90
C ILE A 17 2.18 2.31 -8.76
N GLY A 18 3.40 2.70 -9.10
CA GLY A 18 4.63 1.96 -8.83
C GLY A 18 5.47 2.71 -7.81
N ILE A 19 6.01 1.99 -6.83
CA ILE A 19 6.87 2.56 -5.79
C ILE A 19 8.19 1.81 -5.77
N VAL A 20 9.28 2.57 -5.79
CA VAL A 20 10.65 2.07 -5.74
C VAL A 20 11.46 2.89 -4.74
N GLU A 21 12.15 2.21 -3.83
CA GLU A 21 13.04 2.83 -2.84
C GLU A 21 14.49 2.41 -3.12
N ARG A 22 15.40 3.38 -3.10
CA ARG A 22 16.84 3.15 -3.15
C ARG A 22 17.41 3.27 -1.75
N TYR A 23 18.00 2.19 -1.25
CA TYR A 23 18.65 2.14 0.05
C TYR A 23 20.04 2.80 0.02
N GLU A 24 20.56 3.11 1.20
CA GLU A 24 21.86 3.77 1.37
C GLU A 24 23.03 2.92 0.83
N ASP A 25 22.88 1.60 0.82
CA ASP A 25 23.84 0.66 0.24
C ASP A 25 23.80 0.60 -1.31
N GLY A 26 22.93 1.41 -1.93
CA GLY A 26 22.74 1.48 -3.38
C GLY A 26 21.80 0.42 -3.94
N THR A 27 21.31 -0.52 -3.14
CA THR A 27 20.31 -1.50 -3.57
C THR A 27 18.94 -0.84 -3.76
N THR A 28 18.07 -1.50 -4.52
CA THR A 28 16.76 -0.98 -4.87
C THR A 28 15.67 -2.00 -4.51
N ARG A 29 14.64 -1.55 -3.78
CA ARG A 29 13.45 -2.34 -3.47
C ARG A 29 12.29 -1.90 -4.35
N TYR A 30 11.68 -2.88 -5.00
CA TYR A 30 10.43 -2.73 -5.74
C TYR A 30 9.29 -3.23 -4.87
N PHE A 31 8.26 -2.40 -4.70
CA PHE A 31 7.05 -2.80 -3.98
C PHE A 31 6.04 -3.35 -4.99
N ASN A 32 5.45 -4.51 -4.70
CA ASN A 32 4.36 -5.04 -5.52
C ASN A 32 3.02 -4.39 -5.17
N GLY A 33 2.01 -4.60 -6.03
CA GLY A 33 0.69 -3.98 -5.84
C GLY A 33 -0.01 -4.35 -4.53
N ASN A 34 0.20 -5.58 -4.03
CA ASN A 34 -0.39 -6.00 -2.75
C ASN A 34 0.27 -5.25 -1.58
N GLU A 35 1.60 -5.13 -1.55
CA GLU A 35 2.32 -4.38 -0.52
C GLU A 35 1.91 -2.90 -0.52
N ILE A 36 1.82 -2.29 -1.71
CA ILE A 36 1.38 -0.90 -1.86
C ILE A 36 -0.06 -0.73 -1.35
N GLY A 37 -0.98 -1.62 -1.75
CA GLY A 37 -2.36 -1.59 -1.28
C GLY A 37 -2.48 -1.68 0.24
N LEU A 38 -1.73 -2.57 0.89
CA LEU A 38 -1.71 -2.70 2.35
C LEU A 38 -1.18 -1.44 3.05
N LEU A 39 -0.14 -0.81 2.51
CA LEU A 39 0.38 0.47 3.02
C LEU A 39 -0.68 1.57 2.93
N LEU A 40 -1.35 1.69 1.77
CA LEU A 40 -2.40 2.69 1.55
C LEU A 40 -3.59 2.48 2.49
N ILE A 41 -4.02 1.24 2.69
CA ILE A 41 -5.09 0.89 3.64
C ILE A 41 -4.71 1.33 5.05
N LYS A 42 -3.50 0.99 5.51
CA LYS A 42 -3.03 1.35 6.86
C LYS A 42 -2.96 2.88 7.04
N LEU A 43 -2.43 3.59 6.05
CA LEU A 43 -2.36 5.05 6.05
C LEU A 43 -3.76 5.68 6.07
N ARG A 44 -4.68 5.18 5.24
CA ARG A 44 -6.05 5.69 5.19
C ARG A 44 -6.80 5.43 6.49
N HIS A 45 -6.65 4.24 7.07
CA HIS A 45 -7.26 3.90 8.35
C HIS A 45 -6.85 4.88 9.46
N ALA A 46 -5.57 5.23 9.54
CA ALA A 46 -5.06 6.19 10.54
C ALA A 46 -5.67 7.61 10.42
N GLN A 47 -6.21 7.96 9.25
CA GLN A 47 -6.86 9.25 8.99
C GLN A 47 -8.38 9.21 9.24
N LEU A 48 -8.98 8.02 9.32
CA LEU A 48 -10.40 7.85 9.58
C LEU A 48 -10.65 7.87 11.08
N THR A 49 -10.98 9.06 11.61
CA THR A 49 -11.22 9.29 13.04
C THR A 49 -12.65 9.02 13.50
N ASN A 50 -13.54 8.59 12.58
CA ASN A 50 -14.91 8.28 12.93
C ASN A 50 -15.08 6.82 13.39
N ASP A 51 -16.10 6.60 14.21
CA ASP A 51 -16.49 5.28 14.72
C ASP A 51 -17.38 4.51 13.74
N ALA A 52 -17.44 4.94 12.47
CA ALA A 52 -18.18 4.22 11.45
C ALA A 52 -17.57 2.82 11.25
N HIS A 53 -18.43 1.84 11.00
CA HIS A 53 -18.01 0.50 10.60
C HIS A 53 -17.19 0.59 9.31
N LYS A 54 -16.01 -0.05 9.33
CA LYS A 54 -15.03 -0.01 8.25
C LYS A 54 -14.98 -1.38 7.57
N TYR A 55 -14.92 -1.36 6.25
CA TYR A 55 -14.84 -2.55 5.41
C TYR A 55 -13.63 -2.46 4.48
N MET A 56 -12.96 -3.59 4.26
CA MET A 56 -11.86 -3.74 3.32
C MET A 56 -12.26 -4.68 2.20
N ILE A 57 -12.51 -4.14 1.01
CA ILE A 57 -12.84 -4.95 -0.16
C ILE A 57 -11.54 -5.39 -0.84
N LYS A 58 -11.40 -6.70 -1.11
CA LYS A 58 -10.25 -7.27 -1.82
C LYS A 58 -10.69 -8.17 -2.98
N SER A 59 -9.80 -8.38 -3.95
CA SER A 59 -9.99 -9.39 -4.99
C SER A 59 -9.62 -10.79 -4.50
N VAL A 60 -10.09 -11.82 -5.20
CA VAL A 60 -9.80 -13.24 -4.89
C VAL A 60 -8.31 -13.60 -4.93
N VAL A 61 -7.50 -12.82 -5.67
CA VAL A 61 -6.05 -13.07 -5.83
C VAL A 61 -5.18 -12.32 -4.81
N THR A 62 -5.78 -11.63 -3.84
CA THR A 62 -5.05 -10.89 -2.81
C THR A 62 -4.52 -11.84 -1.73
N GLY A 63 -3.22 -11.76 -1.43
CA GLY A 63 -2.57 -12.67 -0.48
C GLY A 63 -3.06 -12.55 0.98
N ALA A 64 -2.71 -13.56 1.78
CA ALA A 64 -3.13 -13.70 3.19
C ALA A 64 -2.73 -12.55 4.13
N LEU A 65 -1.81 -11.67 3.71
CA LEU A 65 -1.40 -10.49 4.49
C LEU A 65 -2.54 -9.47 4.64
N SER A 66 -3.48 -9.42 3.68
CA SER A 66 -4.67 -8.56 3.76
C SER A 66 -5.56 -8.88 4.96
N GLU A 67 -5.79 -10.17 5.21
CA GLU A 67 -6.60 -10.65 6.34
C GLU A 67 -5.93 -10.32 7.67
N LYS A 68 -4.62 -10.55 7.76
CA LYS A 68 -3.85 -10.21 8.96
C LYS A 68 -3.89 -8.71 9.26
N LEU A 69 -3.77 -7.86 8.23
CA LEU A 69 -3.89 -6.42 8.40
C LEU A 69 -5.29 -6.04 8.88
N ALA A 70 -6.34 -6.57 8.25
CA ALA A 70 -7.71 -6.27 8.62
C ALA A 70 -8.03 -6.65 10.07
N GLN A 71 -7.60 -7.85 10.50
CA GLN A 71 -7.70 -8.29 11.89
C GLN A 71 -6.97 -7.32 12.84
N SER A 72 -5.75 -6.90 12.50
CA SER A 72 -4.99 -5.96 13.34
C SER A 72 -5.63 -4.57 13.46
N LEU A 73 -6.43 -4.17 12.47
CA LEU A 73 -7.11 -2.89 12.41
C LEU A 73 -8.59 -2.97 12.84
N ASN A 74 -9.07 -4.15 13.24
CA ASN A 74 -10.48 -4.42 13.55
C ASN A 74 -11.43 -4.01 12.40
N ILE A 75 -11.05 -4.37 11.17
CA ILE A 75 -11.79 -4.12 9.92
C ILE A 75 -12.35 -5.45 9.40
N GLU A 76 -13.58 -5.42 8.92
CA GLU A 76 -14.21 -6.57 8.23
C GLU A 76 -13.72 -6.64 6.76
N VAL A 77 -13.49 -7.85 6.24
CA VAL A 77 -12.97 -8.09 4.87
C VAL A 77 -14.03 -8.76 4.01
#